data_AF-A0A818F2C4-F1
#
_entry.id   AF-A0A818F2C4-F1
#
_cell.length_a   1.000
_cell.length_b   1.000
_cell.length_c   1.000
_cell.angle_alpha   90.00
_cell.angle_beta   90.00
_cell.angle_gamma   90.00
#
_symmetry.space_group_name_H-M   'P 1'
#
loop_
_entity.id
_entity.type
_entity.pdbx_description
1 polymer ?
#
loop_
_entity_poly.entity_id
_entity_poly.type
_entity_poly.pdbx_seq_one_letter_code
_entity_poly.pdbx_strand_id
1 'polypeptide(L)'
;MLLQQKKCGFQPPQNEQSAEEVNCVPHYDPGLLSISILSTHEGLQLKNMTNNEWIDELLQPNIGVIWLGEAAYRTTQNRLKPGIHRVIYPQDPTC
;
A
#
# COMPACT_ATOMS: atom_id res chain seq x y z
N MET A 1 -27.45 7.20 -3.79
CA MET A 1 -26.54 8.21 -3.20
C MET A 1 -25.87 7.55 -1.99
N LEU A 2 -24.73 6.88 -2.19
CA LEU A 2 -24.00 6.26 -1.08
C LEU A 2 -23.20 7.36 -0.38
N LEU A 3 -23.49 7.56 0.90
CA LEU A 3 -22.68 8.37 1.80
C LEU A 3 -21.32 7.70 1.93
N GLN A 4 -20.32 8.19 1.20
CA GLN A 4 -18.92 7.95 1.51
C GLN A 4 -18.68 8.54 2.91
N GLN A 5 -18.65 7.68 3.93
CA GLN A 5 -18.16 8.09 5.25
C GLN A 5 -16.68 8.45 5.08
N LYS A 6 -16.36 9.75 5.11
CA LYS A 6 -14.99 10.23 5.27
C LYS A 6 -14.45 9.69 6.59
N LYS A 7 -13.69 8.58 6.54
CA LYS A 7 -12.90 8.13 7.69
C LYS A 7 -11.63 8.96 7.71
N CYS A 8 -11.61 9.94 8.61
CA CYS A 8 -10.43 10.68 9.02
C CYS A 8 -9.37 9.70 9.53
N GLY A 9 -8.26 9.53 8.81
CA GLY A 9 -7.08 8.88 9.37
C GLY A 9 -6.47 9.78 10.44
N PHE A 10 -6.00 9.22 11.55
CA PHE A 10 -5.24 9.97 12.55
C PHE A 10 -3.89 10.36 11.95
N GLN A 11 -3.58 11.66 11.86
CA GLN A 11 -2.24 12.15 11.53
C GLN A 11 -1.50 12.45 12.85
N PRO A 12 -0.39 11.74 13.16
CA PRO A 12 0.46 12.10 14.29
C PRO A 12 1.12 13.48 14.06
N PRO A 13 1.44 14.22 15.13
CA PRO A 13 2.03 15.54 15.04
C PRO A 13 3.41 15.49 14.34
N GLN A 14 3.54 16.22 13.23
CA GLN A 14 4.77 16.29 12.44
C GLN A 14 5.84 17.07 13.20
N ASN A 15 6.97 16.42 13.53
CA ASN A 15 8.16 17.10 14.04
C ASN A 15 9.11 17.34 12.86
N GLU A 16 9.66 18.55 12.72
CA GLU A 16 10.31 19.08 11.49
C GLU A 16 11.59 18.33 11.02
N GLN A 17 11.94 17.19 11.63
CA GLN A 17 13.12 16.39 11.32
C GLN A 17 12.89 14.87 11.28
N SER A 18 11.66 14.36 11.40
CA SER A 18 11.44 12.91 11.37
C SER A 18 11.32 12.37 9.94
N ALA A 19 12.01 11.27 9.65
CA ALA A 19 11.80 10.44 8.46
C ALA A 19 10.30 10.31 8.12
N GLU A 20 9.94 10.28 6.83
CA GLU A 20 8.54 10.09 6.38
C GLU A 20 7.85 9.04 7.25
N GLU A 21 6.95 9.48 8.12
CA GLU A 21 6.27 8.59 9.04
C GLU A 21 5.25 7.79 8.24
N VAL A 22 5.39 6.47 8.26
CA VAL A 22 4.56 5.54 7.51
C VAL A 22 3.66 4.79 8.47
N ASN A 23 2.38 4.64 8.14
CA ASN A 23 1.42 3.85 8.91
C ASN A 23 1.84 2.37 8.95
N CYS A 24 2.34 1.86 7.82
CA CYS A 24 2.98 0.55 7.74
C CYS A 24 4.27 0.65 6.93
N VAL A 25 5.37 0.16 7.52
CA VAL A 25 6.71 0.18 6.92
C VAL A 25 6.78 -0.69 5.65
N PRO A 26 7.71 -0.41 4.71
CA PRO A 26 7.96 -1.25 3.56
C PRO A 26 8.20 -2.72 3.91
N HIS A 27 7.36 -3.62 3.39
CA HIS A 27 7.49 -5.07 3.60
C HIS A 27 6.83 -5.86 2.47
N TYR A 28 7.02 -7.18 2.47
CA TYR A 28 6.27 -8.13 1.67
C TYR A 28 5.49 -9.07 2.58
N ASP A 29 4.39 -9.63 2.07
CA ASP A 29 3.57 -10.56 2.84
C ASP A 29 4.20 -11.96 2.90
N PRO A 30 4.10 -12.68 4.03
CA PRO A 30 4.61 -14.05 4.13
C PRO A 30 3.79 -15.08 3.32
N GLY A 31 2.54 -14.75 2.98
CA GLY A 31 1.59 -15.64 2.31
C GLY A 31 1.89 -15.91 0.83
N LEU A 32 0.96 -16.59 0.15
CA LEU A 32 1.07 -16.86 -1.29
C LEU A 32 0.77 -15.61 -2.12
N LEU A 33 -0.35 -14.96 -1.82
CA LEU A 33 -0.83 -13.77 -2.51
C LEU A 33 -1.68 -12.93 -1.56
N SER A 34 -1.79 -11.65 -1.89
CA SER A 34 -2.67 -10.69 -1.23
C SER A 34 -3.57 -10.05 -2.28
N ILE A 35 -4.82 -9.79 -1.91
CA ILE A 35 -5.79 -9.12 -2.77
C ILE A 35 -6.43 -7.97 -1.97
N SER A 36 -6.32 -6.76 -2.48
CA SER A 36 -7.04 -5.59 -2.00
C SER A 36 -8.10 -5.22 -3.02
N ILE A 37 -9.38 -5.32 -2.65
CA ILE A 37 -10.52 -5.02 -3.53
C ILE A 37 -11.31 -3.84 -2.98
N LEU A 38 -11.78 -2.97 -3.89
CA LEU A 38 -12.65 -1.85 -3.55
C LEU A 38 -12.07 -0.89 -2.49
N SER A 39 -10.75 -0.91 -2.28
CA SER A 39 -10.11 0.03 -1.38
C SER A 39 -10.18 1.43 -2.00
N THR A 40 -10.85 2.34 -1.32
CA THR A 40 -10.94 3.76 -1.70
C THR A 40 -10.08 4.65 -0.80
N HIS A 41 -9.41 4.07 0.20
CA HIS A 41 -8.58 4.83 1.12
C HIS A 41 -7.17 5.00 0.54
N GLU A 42 -6.71 6.25 0.56
CA GLU A 42 -5.36 6.64 0.15
C GLU A 42 -4.28 6.05 1.05
N GLY A 43 -3.10 5.81 0.47
CA GLY A 43 -1.88 5.49 1.21
C GLY A 43 -1.27 4.13 0.91
N LEU A 44 -2.01 3.16 0.35
CA LEU A 44 -1.42 1.90 -0.13
C LEU A 44 -0.52 2.20 -1.33
N GLN A 45 0.76 1.90 -1.18
CA GLN A 45 1.74 2.01 -2.25
C GLN A 45 2.40 0.66 -2.53
N LEU A 46 2.53 0.30 -3.81
CA LEU A 46 3.36 -0.83 -4.23
C LEU A 46 4.67 -0.31 -4.83
N LYS A 47 5.79 -0.98 -4.52
CA LYS A 47 7.08 -0.65 -5.11
C LYS A 47 7.23 -1.27 -6.49
N ASN A 48 7.51 -0.44 -7.48
CA ASN A 48 7.99 -0.90 -8.78
C ASN A 48 9.41 -1.44 -8.63
N MET A 49 9.57 -2.74 -8.82
CA MET A 49 10.85 -3.42 -8.61
C MET A 49 11.88 -3.15 -9.73
N THR A 50 11.47 -2.58 -10.87
CA THR A 50 12.35 -2.27 -11.99
C THR A 50 13.05 -0.92 -11.81
N ASN A 51 12.34 0.10 -11.34
CA ASN A 51 12.88 1.45 -11.19
C ASN A 51 12.94 1.95 -9.73
N ASN A 52 12.52 1.13 -8.76
CA ASN A 52 12.46 1.44 -7.33
C ASN A 52 11.48 2.56 -6.92
N GLU A 53 10.59 2.99 -7.80
CA GLU A 53 9.57 4.00 -7.50
C GLU A 53 8.36 3.40 -6.77
N TRP A 54 7.65 4.23 -6.02
CA TRP A 54 6.38 3.85 -5.37
C TRP A 54 5.21 4.20 -6.29
N ILE A 55 4.26 3.28 -6.42
CA ILE A 55 3.05 3.44 -7.22
C ILE A 55 1.90 3.81 -6.28
N ASP A 56 1.40 5.05 -6.42
CA ASP A 56 0.32 5.63 -5.60
C ASP A 56 -1.08 5.51 -6.22
N GLU A 57 -1.18 5.51 -7.55
CA GLU A 57 -2.45 5.69 -8.28
C GLU A 57 -3.29 4.40 -8.40
N LEU A 58 -3.30 3.57 -7.35
CA LEU A 58 -3.96 2.26 -7.37
C LEU A 58 -5.46 2.32 -7.03
N LEU A 59 -6.02 3.51 -6.86
CA LEU A 59 -7.28 3.75 -6.13
C LEU A 59 -8.37 4.36 -7.01
N GLN A 60 -8.61 3.79 -8.20
CA GLN A 60 -9.85 4.12 -8.92
C GLN A 60 -11.02 3.27 -8.42
N PRO A 61 -12.26 3.78 -8.47
CA PRO A 61 -13.43 2.99 -8.13
C PRO A 61 -13.47 1.66 -8.88
N ASN A 62 -13.84 0.59 -8.19
CA ASN A 62 -13.96 -0.76 -8.73
C ASN A 62 -12.64 -1.41 -9.20
N ILE A 63 -11.48 -0.89 -8.77
CA ILE A 63 -10.20 -1.57 -8.95
C ILE A 63 -9.97 -2.61 -7.83
N GLY A 64 -9.36 -3.73 -8.22
CA GLY A 64 -8.73 -4.67 -7.31
C GLY A 64 -7.24 -4.78 -7.63
N VAL A 65 -6.41 -4.80 -6.60
CA VAL A 65 -4.97 -4.98 -6.70
C VAL A 65 -4.61 -6.33 -6.13
N ILE A 66 -3.78 -7.09 -6.86
CA ILE A 66 -3.25 -8.38 -6.44
C ILE A 66 -1.73 -8.34 -6.50
N TRP A 67 -1.07 -8.92 -5.51
CA TRP A 67 0.37 -9.15 -5.52
C TRP A 67 0.73 -10.46 -4.85
N LEU A 68 1.95 -10.93 -5.10
CA LEU A 68 2.47 -12.17 -4.57
C LEU A 68 3.22 -11.94 -3.26
N GLY A 69 3.16 -12.93 -2.37
CA GLY A 69 3.93 -12.95 -1.14
C GLY A 69 5.12 -13.92 -1.19
N GLU A 70 5.80 -14.07 -0.06
CA GLU A 70 7.01 -14.87 0.09
C GLU A 70 6.78 -16.35 -0.23
N ALA A 71 5.61 -16.92 0.10
CA ALA A 71 5.34 -18.31 -0.21
C ALA A 71 5.32 -18.56 -1.73
N ALA A 72 4.81 -17.62 -2.53
CA ALA A 72 4.85 -17.75 -4.00
C ALA A 72 6.27 -17.71 -4.54
N TYR A 73 7.12 -16.84 -3.98
CA TYR A 73 8.54 -16.81 -4.31
C TYR A 73 9.21 -18.16 -4.07
N ARG A 74 8.99 -18.76 -2.89
CA ARG A 74 9.54 -20.07 -2.52
C ARG A 74 8.99 -21.20 -3.40
N THR A 75 7.67 -21.28 -3.56
CA THR A 75 7.00 -22.34 -4.35
C THR A 75 7.37 -22.29 -5.84
N THR A 76 7.67 -21.11 -6.37
CA THR A 76 8.08 -20.94 -7.78
C THR A 76 9.58 -21.03 -7.99
N GLN A 77 10.34 -21.51 -7.01
CA GLN A 77 11.81 -21.60 -7.07
C GLN A 77 12.45 -20.25 -7.40
N ASN A 78 12.01 -19.20 -6.70
CA ASN A 78 12.51 -17.85 -6.78
C ASN A 78 12.20 -17.08 -8.08
N ARG A 79 11.35 -17.63 -8.96
CA ARG A 79 10.99 -17.00 -10.24
C ARG A 79 10.09 -15.79 -10.09
N LEU A 80 9.09 -15.86 -9.20
CA LEU A 80 8.16 -14.74 -8.97
C LEU A 80 8.54 -13.99 -7.71
N LYS A 81 8.97 -12.73 -7.84
CA LYS A 81 9.34 -11.91 -6.70
C LYS A 81 8.09 -11.47 -5.91
N PRO A 82 8.16 -11.41 -4.58
CA PRO A 82 7.05 -10.90 -3.78
C PRO A 82 6.91 -9.39 -3.99
N GLY A 83 5.67 -8.90 -3.95
CA GLY A 83 5.38 -7.47 -4.01
C GLY A 83 5.80 -6.79 -2.71
N ILE A 84 6.56 -5.70 -2.83
CA ILE A 84 6.85 -4.83 -1.68
C ILE A 84 5.78 -3.75 -1.63
N HIS A 85 5.20 -3.55 -0.46
CA HIS A 85 4.19 -2.52 -0.24
C HIS A 85 4.45 -1.76 1.07
N ARG A 86 3.89 -0.55 1.15
CA ARG A 86 3.83 0.26 2.38
C ARG A 86 2.47 0.95 2.47
N VAL A 87 2.17 1.48 3.65
CA VAL A 87 1.02 2.37 3.84
C VAL A 87 1.52 3.70 4.40
N ILE A 88 1.34 4.77 3.64
CA ILE A 88 1.65 6.14 4.09
C ILE A 88 0.40 6.80 4.66
N TYR A 89 0.58 7.84 5.47
CA TYR A 89 -0.55 8.71 5.82
C TYR A 89 -0.94 9.55 4.59
N PRO A 90 -2.25 9.77 4.36
CA PRO A 90 -2.72 10.66 3.31
C PRO A 90 -2.10 12.05 3.45
N GLN A 91 -1.76 12.67 2.32
CA GLN A 91 -1.16 14.00 2.28
C GLN A 91 -2.20 15.12 2.32
N ASP A 92 -3.49 14.80 2.12
CA ASP A 92 -4.57 15.80 2.17
C ASP A 92 -5.04 16.01 3.63
N PRO A 93 -4.82 17.19 4.22
CA PRO A 93 -5.29 17.51 5.56
C PRO A 93 -6.80 17.77 5.63
N THR A 94 -7.54 17.73 4.50
CA THR A 94 -8.99 18.01 4.47
C THR A 94 -9.86 16.80 4.81
N CYS A 95 -9.65 16.32 6.02
CA CYS A 95 -10.75 15.91 6.87
C CYS A 95 -11.09 17.07 7.82
#